data_AF-A0A540V1D7-F1
#
_entry.id   AF-A0A540V1D7-F1
#
_cell.length_a   1.000
_cell.length_b   1.000
_cell.length_c   1.000
_cell.angle_alpha   90.00
_cell.angle_beta   90.00
_cell.angle_gamma   90.00
#
_symmetry.space_group_name_H-M   'P 1'
#
loop_
_entity.id
_entity.type
_entity.pdbx_description
1 polymer ?
#
loop_
_entity_poly.entity_id
_entity_poly.type
_entity_poly.pdbx_seq_one_letter_code
_entity_poly.pdbx_strand_id
1 'polypeptide(L)'
;MKHVIIIAAKDYSCLKNRDNWELYAEEHGLPDYETIKSDFQSWKQFKKEVYLLIAKNHQDYFYTPKYWDDYERKHQLPEAKNYRSLFGNWKTVQMLVHEGLTPDEIKKKFLISVAQKYPQYLNSQKEWDAFAESHDLPISATYKNHFSSWSKVVEMVTGKKVEEKRYTKEELLSILSEHKAYLITQETWTRVRQSLGKQNASRPLIQKGSEAFGHTSGVYLGARVDA
;
A
#
# COMPACT_ATOMS: atom_id res chain seq x y z
N MET A 1 26.60 17.40 -20.33
CA MET A 1 25.13 17.25 -20.46
C MET A 1 24.44 16.59 -19.27
N LYS A 2 24.82 15.37 -18.80
CA LYS A 2 24.16 14.73 -17.63
C LYS A 2 24.10 15.64 -16.38
N HIS A 3 25.18 16.37 -16.10
CA HIS A 3 25.23 17.32 -14.99
C HIS A 3 24.17 18.44 -15.08
N VAL A 4 23.94 18.97 -16.29
CA VAL A 4 22.93 20.00 -16.55
C VAL A 4 21.53 19.48 -16.22
N ILE A 5 21.21 18.24 -16.61
CA ILE A 5 19.93 17.59 -16.28
C ILE A 5 19.76 17.48 -14.76
N ILE A 6 20.80 17.07 -14.04
CA ILE A 6 20.77 16.92 -12.58
C ILE A 6 20.54 18.28 -11.91
N ILE A 7 21.20 19.34 -12.37
CA ILE A 7 21.02 20.69 -11.80
C ILE A 7 19.61 21.21 -12.13
N ALA A 8 19.15 21.08 -13.36
CA ALA A 8 17.80 21.50 -13.76
C ALA A 8 16.69 20.71 -13.04
N ALA A 9 16.94 19.46 -12.65
CA ALA A 9 15.98 18.65 -11.90
C ALA A 9 15.76 19.15 -10.46
N LYS A 10 16.71 19.90 -9.88
CA LYS A 10 16.57 20.48 -8.53
C LYS A 10 15.58 21.64 -8.50
N ASP A 11 15.53 22.42 -9.57
CA ASP A 11 14.55 23.49 -9.75
C ASP A 11 13.93 23.40 -11.14
N TYR A 12 12.97 22.50 -11.31
CA TYR A 12 12.30 22.31 -12.61
C TYR A 12 11.49 23.54 -13.05
N SER A 13 11.26 24.52 -12.16
CA SER A 13 10.51 25.73 -12.47
C SER A 13 11.26 26.63 -13.46
N CYS A 14 12.59 26.50 -13.54
CA CYS A 14 13.42 27.12 -14.58
C CYS A 14 13.01 26.69 -15.99
N LEU A 15 12.36 25.52 -16.14
CA LEU A 15 11.96 24.99 -17.44
C LEU A 15 10.64 25.57 -17.96
N LYS A 16 9.94 26.45 -17.22
CA LYS A 16 8.61 26.93 -17.63
C LYS A 16 8.63 27.65 -18.97
N ASN A 17 9.58 28.54 -19.19
CA ASN A 17 9.76 29.31 -20.42
C ASN A 17 11.25 29.52 -20.71
N ARG A 18 11.58 30.20 -21.82
CA ARG A 18 12.97 30.47 -22.21
C ARG A 18 13.66 31.40 -21.20
N ASP A 19 13.05 32.52 -20.87
CA ASP A 19 13.66 33.55 -20.01
C ASP A 19 14.03 33.02 -18.62
N ASN A 20 13.17 32.18 -18.05
CA ASN A 20 13.43 31.46 -16.79
C ASN A 20 14.67 30.56 -16.90
N TRP A 21 14.87 29.90 -18.04
CA TRP A 21 16.05 29.06 -18.26
C TRP A 21 17.31 29.90 -18.40
N GLU A 22 17.28 30.98 -19.19
CA GLU A 22 18.46 31.82 -19.41
C GLU A 22 18.96 32.42 -18.08
N LEU A 23 18.05 32.95 -17.26
CA LEU A 23 18.39 33.48 -15.92
C LEU A 23 19.00 32.41 -15.02
N TYR A 24 18.36 31.23 -14.95
CA TYR A 24 18.83 30.12 -14.14
C TYR A 24 20.18 29.59 -14.63
N ALA A 25 20.38 29.54 -15.94
CA ALA A 25 21.62 29.09 -16.56
C ALA A 25 22.77 30.05 -16.30
N GLU A 26 22.53 31.36 -16.37
CA GLU A 26 23.53 32.38 -16.00
C GLU A 26 23.94 32.26 -14.54
N GLU A 27 22.99 32.14 -13.61
CA GLU A 27 23.25 32.01 -12.17
C GLU A 27 24.09 30.76 -11.84
N HIS A 28 23.87 29.66 -12.56
CA HIS A 28 24.49 28.37 -12.28
C HIS A 28 25.65 28.02 -13.23
N GLY A 29 26.04 28.93 -14.13
CA GLY A 29 27.09 28.67 -15.14
C GLY A 29 26.75 27.51 -16.08
N LEU A 30 25.48 27.36 -16.47
CA LEU A 30 25.00 26.32 -17.37
C LEU A 30 24.94 26.82 -18.83
N PRO A 31 24.86 25.92 -19.81
CA PRO A 31 24.66 26.30 -21.20
C PRO A 31 23.34 27.05 -21.42
N ASP A 32 23.38 28.05 -22.30
CA ASP A 32 22.21 28.84 -22.71
C ASP A 32 21.16 27.98 -23.45
N TYR A 33 19.99 28.59 -23.70
CA TYR A 33 18.86 27.91 -24.33
C TYR A 33 19.20 27.29 -25.71
N GLU A 34 19.91 28.02 -26.57
CA GLU A 34 20.21 27.55 -27.92
C GLU A 34 21.22 26.41 -27.90
N THR A 35 22.19 26.45 -26.99
CA THR A 35 23.14 25.35 -26.77
C THR A 35 22.41 24.08 -26.32
N ILE A 36 21.51 24.18 -25.34
CA ILE A 36 20.70 23.03 -24.89
C ILE A 36 19.83 22.49 -26.01
N LYS A 37 19.18 23.36 -26.77
CA LYS A 37 18.32 22.97 -27.88
C LYS A 37 19.11 22.26 -28.98
N SER A 38 20.33 22.70 -29.27
CA SER A 38 21.25 22.04 -30.19
C SER A 38 21.63 20.64 -29.68
N ASP A 39 22.10 20.53 -28.43
CA ASP A 39 22.62 19.27 -27.88
C ASP A 39 21.54 18.19 -27.70
N PHE A 40 20.32 18.59 -27.35
CA PHE A 40 19.17 17.68 -27.16
C PHE A 40 18.26 17.60 -28.38
N GLN A 41 18.64 18.20 -29.52
CA GLN A 41 17.82 18.36 -30.74
C GLN A 41 16.58 19.24 -30.58
N SER A 42 16.01 19.34 -29.38
CA SER A 42 14.91 20.23 -29.05
C SER A 42 14.82 20.49 -27.54
N TRP A 43 14.27 21.66 -27.20
CA TRP A 43 13.92 22.00 -25.81
C TRP A 43 12.92 21.00 -25.19
N LYS A 44 12.00 20.46 -26.01
CA LYS A 44 11.03 19.44 -25.57
C LYS A 44 11.73 18.15 -25.15
N GLN A 45 12.79 17.73 -25.85
CA GLN A 45 13.54 16.53 -25.51
C GLN A 45 14.35 16.75 -24.22
N PHE A 46 15.01 17.89 -24.07
CA PHE A 46 15.68 18.24 -22.81
C PHE A 46 14.72 18.19 -21.61
N LYS A 47 13.54 18.81 -21.74
CA LYS A 47 12.48 18.75 -20.71
C LYS A 47 12.08 17.32 -20.35
N LYS A 48 11.93 16.43 -21.35
CA LYS A 48 11.62 15.02 -21.10
C LYS A 48 12.71 14.37 -20.24
N GLU A 49 13.98 14.58 -20.55
CA GLU A 49 15.08 14.00 -19.77
C GLU A 49 15.07 14.48 -18.31
N VAL A 50 14.88 15.79 -18.08
CA VAL A 50 14.78 16.34 -16.71
C VAL A 50 13.58 15.77 -15.96
N TYR A 51 12.40 15.74 -16.59
CA TYR A 51 11.18 15.22 -15.98
C TYR A 51 11.28 13.72 -15.67
N LEU A 52 11.90 12.96 -16.58
CA LEU A 52 12.14 11.53 -16.38
C LEU A 52 13.09 11.29 -15.22
N LEU A 53 14.15 12.09 -15.07
CA LEU A 53 15.05 12.01 -13.92
C LEU A 53 14.30 12.28 -12.61
N ILE A 54 13.49 13.33 -12.55
CA ILE A 54 12.65 13.63 -11.38
C ILE A 54 11.74 12.44 -11.06
N ALA A 55 11.02 11.92 -12.06
CA ALA A 55 10.10 10.80 -11.85
C ALA A 55 10.83 9.52 -11.40
N LYS A 56 12.03 9.23 -11.92
CA LYS A 56 12.87 8.10 -11.49
C LYS A 56 13.36 8.26 -10.05
N ASN A 57 13.75 9.47 -9.63
CA ASN A 57 14.14 9.74 -8.23
C ASN A 57 12.99 9.55 -7.23
N HIS A 58 11.74 9.65 -7.71
CA HIS A 58 10.53 9.50 -6.91
C HIS A 58 9.65 8.33 -7.41
N GLN A 59 10.26 7.28 -7.97
CA GLN A 59 9.56 6.19 -8.65
C GLN A 59 8.53 5.47 -7.74
N ASP A 60 8.78 5.39 -6.43
CA ASP A 60 7.89 4.76 -5.45
C ASP A 60 6.57 5.51 -5.23
N TYR A 61 6.45 6.71 -5.79
CA TYR A 61 5.22 7.51 -5.79
C TYR A 61 4.62 7.67 -7.19
N PHE A 62 5.32 7.18 -8.23
CA PHE A 62 4.96 7.38 -9.63
C PHE A 62 4.08 6.24 -10.17
N TYR A 63 2.88 6.06 -9.58
CA TYR A 63 1.96 4.97 -9.96
C TYR A 63 0.69 5.43 -10.67
N THR A 64 -0.09 6.32 -10.06
CA THR A 64 -1.30 6.88 -10.70
C THR A 64 -1.18 8.39 -10.72
N PRO A 65 -1.81 9.08 -11.69
CA PRO A 65 -1.79 10.55 -11.72
C PRO A 65 -2.23 11.15 -10.38
N LYS A 66 -3.33 10.65 -9.80
CA LYS A 66 -3.82 11.10 -8.50
C LYS A 66 -2.80 10.88 -7.38
N TYR A 67 -2.22 9.69 -7.29
CA TYR A 67 -1.25 9.39 -6.23
C TYR A 67 0.04 10.21 -6.36
N TRP A 68 0.46 10.49 -7.60
CA TRP A 68 1.55 11.42 -7.87
C TRP A 68 1.18 12.86 -7.51
N ASP A 69 0.00 13.33 -7.88
CA ASP A 69 -0.49 14.69 -7.59
C ASP A 69 -0.67 14.93 -6.07
N ASP A 70 -0.97 13.89 -5.29
CA ASP A 70 -0.98 13.97 -3.82
C ASP A 70 0.43 14.08 -3.23
N TYR A 71 1.41 13.47 -3.88
CA TYR A 71 2.82 13.49 -3.48
C TYR A 71 3.52 14.79 -3.90
N GLU A 72 3.32 15.24 -5.14
CA GLU A 72 3.97 16.43 -5.72
C GLU A 72 3.62 17.69 -4.92
N ARG A 73 2.36 17.85 -4.48
CA ARG A 73 1.93 19.04 -3.73
C ARG A 73 2.73 19.28 -2.46
N LYS A 74 3.26 18.20 -1.87
CA LYS A 74 4.09 18.25 -0.65
C LYS A 74 5.57 18.49 -0.94
N HIS A 75 6.03 18.19 -2.16
CA HIS A 75 7.44 18.21 -2.55
C HIS A 75 7.76 19.25 -3.63
N GLN A 76 6.77 20.02 -4.07
CA GLN A 76 6.88 21.00 -5.15
C GLN A 76 7.49 20.36 -6.41
N LEU A 77 6.84 19.32 -6.93
CA LEU A 77 7.30 18.57 -8.11
C LEU A 77 6.40 18.86 -9.32
N PRO A 78 6.79 18.49 -10.54
CA PRO A 78 5.92 18.70 -11.69
C PRO A 78 4.61 17.90 -11.58
N GLU A 79 3.47 18.53 -11.85
CA GLU A 79 2.16 17.86 -11.81
C GLU A 79 2.03 16.76 -12.89
N ALA A 80 1.12 15.80 -12.68
CA ALA A 80 0.88 14.71 -13.63
C ALA A 80 0.41 15.20 -15.01
N LYS A 81 -0.22 16.38 -15.09
CA LYS A 81 -0.61 17.01 -16.37
C LYS A 81 0.61 17.37 -17.23
N ASN A 82 1.71 17.82 -16.60
CA ASN A 82 2.94 18.19 -17.32
C ASN A 82 3.60 16.95 -17.94
N TYR A 83 3.63 15.84 -17.20
CA TYR A 83 4.08 14.55 -17.72
C TYR A 83 3.23 14.08 -18.91
N ARG A 84 1.90 14.14 -18.81
CA ARG A 84 1.01 13.79 -19.94
C ARG A 84 1.26 14.66 -21.16
N SER A 85 1.44 15.98 -20.98
CA SER A 85 1.73 16.90 -22.08
C SER A 85 3.06 16.59 -22.79
N LEU A 86 4.11 16.24 -22.03
CA LEU A 86 5.44 15.97 -22.58
C LEU A 86 5.54 14.59 -23.25
N PHE A 87 4.97 13.56 -22.60
CA PHE A 87 5.12 12.15 -23.00
C PHE A 87 3.90 11.59 -23.74
N GLY A 88 2.85 12.39 -23.92
CA GLY A 88 1.60 12.02 -24.60
C GLY A 88 0.58 11.39 -23.65
N ASN A 89 0.96 10.35 -22.90
CA ASN A 89 0.09 9.72 -21.92
C ASN A 89 0.87 9.26 -20.67
N TRP A 90 0.14 9.06 -19.56
CA TRP A 90 0.73 8.67 -18.27
C TRP A 90 1.36 7.28 -18.31
N LYS A 91 0.72 6.33 -18.99
CA LYS A 91 1.20 4.94 -19.08
C LYS A 91 2.57 4.85 -19.74
N THR A 92 2.82 5.64 -20.78
CA THR A 92 4.11 5.72 -21.46
C THR A 92 5.22 6.15 -20.51
N VAL A 93 5.05 7.27 -19.79
CA VAL A 93 6.07 7.73 -18.84
C VAL A 93 6.20 6.77 -17.64
N GLN A 94 5.11 6.18 -17.18
CA GLN A 94 5.14 5.20 -16.11
C GLN A 94 6.01 3.98 -16.46
N MET A 95 5.91 3.46 -17.68
CA MET A 95 6.79 2.36 -18.14
C MET A 95 8.25 2.79 -18.26
N LEU A 96 8.53 4.05 -18.61
CA LEU A 96 9.91 4.58 -18.68
C LEU A 96 10.52 4.76 -17.29
N VAL A 97 9.71 5.12 -16.29
CA VAL A 97 10.13 5.25 -14.90
C VAL A 97 10.40 3.89 -14.28
N HIS A 98 9.46 2.96 -14.46
CA HIS A 98 9.53 1.58 -13.95
C HIS A 98 10.11 0.63 -14.99
N GLU A 99 11.30 0.97 -15.49
CA GLU A 99 11.97 0.24 -16.57
C GLU A 99 12.11 -1.26 -16.23
N GLY A 100 11.74 -2.10 -17.20
CA GLY A 100 11.79 -3.56 -17.05
C GLY A 100 10.59 -4.19 -16.35
N LEU A 101 9.60 -3.41 -15.88
CA LEU A 101 8.37 -3.94 -15.29
C LEU A 101 7.20 -3.92 -16.28
N THR A 102 6.39 -4.97 -16.22
CA THR A 102 5.10 -5.02 -16.91
C THR A 102 4.08 -4.12 -16.21
N PRO A 103 3.02 -3.65 -16.91
CA PRO A 103 1.95 -2.87 -16.29
C PRO A 103 1.29 -3.56 -15.08
N ASP A 104 1.17 -4.89 -15.10
CA ASP A 104 0.63 -5.67 -13.98
C ASP A 104 1.58 -5.64 -12.77
N GLU A 105 2.88 -5.77 -12.97
CA GLU A 105 3.88 -5.69 -11.89
C GLU A 105 3.93 -4.29 -11.27
N ILE A 106 3.84 -3.23 -12.07
CA ILE A 106 3.76 -1.86 -11.57
C ILE A 106 2.50 -1.69 -10.72
N LYS A 107 1.37 -2.23 -11.18
CA LYS A 107 0.11 -2.20 -10.42
C LYS A 107 0.20 -2.99 -9.13
N LYS A 108 0.84 -4.17 -9.13
CA LYS A 108 1.12 -4.95 -7.92
C LYS A 108 1.97 -4.17 -6.93
N LYS A 109 3.06 -3.54 -7.37
CA LYS A 109 3.92 -2.70 -6.51
C LYS A 109 3.13 -1.54 -5.88
N PHE A 110 2.29 -0.86 -6.66
CA PHE A 110 1.39 0.17 -6.15
C PHE A 110 0.46 -0.36 -5.06
N LEU A 111 -0.19 -1.50 -5.30
CA LEU A 111 -1.11 -2.10 -4.34
C LEU A 111 -0.40 -2.47 -3.04
N ILE A 112 0.77 -3.11 -3.12
CA ILE A 112 1.57 -3.44 -1.93
C ILE A 112 2.00 -2.18 -1.17
N SER A 113 2.45 -1.13 -1.85
CA SER A 113 2.87 0.11 -1.18
C SER A 113 1.71 0.82 -0.47
N VAL A 114 0.50 0.75 -1.03
CA VAL A 114 -0.72 1.24 -0.35
C VAL A 114 -1.03 0.40 0.89
N ALA A 115 -1.04 -0.92 0.77
CA ALA A 115 -1.32 -1.80 1.91
C ALA A 115 -0.27 -1.69 3.04
N GLN A 116 0.99 -1.51 2.69
CA GLN A 116 2.10 -1.31 3.65
C GLN A 116 1.98 -0.03 4.48
N LYS A 117 1.27 0.99 4.00
CA LYS A 117 1.00 2.22 4.79
C LYS A 117 -0.03 2.01 5.89
N TYR A 118 -0.83 0.96 5.78
CA TYR A 118 -2.02 0.73 6.58
C TYR A 118 -2.16 -0.72 7.08
N PRO A 119 -1.09 -1.34 7.62
CA PRO A 119 -1.11 -2.75 7.99
C PRO A 119 -2.14 -3.08 9.08
N GLN A 120 -2.50 -2.10 9.91
CA GLN A 120 -3.48 -2.26 10.99
C GLN A 120 -4.90 -2.56 10.51
N TYR A 121 -5.25 -2.22 9.26
CA TYR A 121 -6.58 -2.47 8.67
C TYR A 121 -6.64 -3.76 7.86
N LEU A 122 -5.54 -4.54 7.81
CA LEU A 122 -5.45 -5.79 7.04
C LEU A 122 -5.98 -7.03 7.80
N ASN A 123 -6.64 -6.87 8.94
CA ASN A 123 -7.12 -8.02 9.74
C ASN A 123 -8.23 -8.80 9.02
N SER A 124 -9.08 -8.11 8.25
CA SER A 124 -10.13 -8.75 7.45
C SER A 124 -10.43 -7.98 6.18
N GLN A 125 -10.94 -8.67 5.15
CA GLN A 125 -11.37 -8.02 3.90
C GLN A 125 -12.41 -6.94 4.14
N LYS A 126 -13.36 -7.18 5.05
CA LYS A 126 -14.44 -6.24 5.37
C LYS A 126 -13.91 -4.96 6.02
N GLU A 127 -12.96 -5.09 6.95
CA GLU A 127 -12.33 -3.95 7.61
C GLU A 127 -11.52 -3.12 6.63
N TRP A 128 -10.70 -3.78 5.79
CA TRP A 128 -9.98 -3.11 4.72
C TRP A 128 -10.92 -2.39 3.75
N ASP A 129 -11.99 -3.06 3.29
CA ASP A 129 -12.91 -2.48 2.30
C ASP A 129 -13.62 -1.24 2.85
N ALA A 130 -14.06 -1.24 4.12
CA ALA A 130 -14.65 -0.08 4.76
C ALA A 130 -13.66 1.08 4.92
N PHE A 131 -12.41 0.78 5.30
CA PHE A 131 -11.35 1.78 5.37
C PHE A 131 -11.00 2.33 3.98
N ALA A 132 -10.87 1.46 2.99
CA ALA A 132 -10.50 1.82 1.64
C ALA A 132 -11.55 2.71 0.96
N GLU A 133 -12.83 2.39 1.16
CA GLU A 133 -13.93 3.20 0.63
C GLU A 133 -13.93 4.62 1.20
N SER A 134 -13.68 4.78 2.50
CA SER A 134 -13.61 6.11 3.14
C SER A 134 -12.38 6.94 2.77
N HIS A 135 -11.33 6.31 2.22
CA HIS A 135 -10.07 6.96 1.87
C HIS A 135 -9.77 6.95 0.36
N ASP A 136 -10.75 6.53 -0.46
CA ASP A 136 -10.61 6.35 -1.92
C ASP A 136 -9.37 5.49 -2.30
N LEU A 137 -9.20 4.38 -1.58
CA LEU A 137 -8.15 3.40 -1.81
C LEU A 137 -8.70 2.17 -2.55
N PRO A 138 -7.83 1.35 -3.16
CA PRO A 138 -8.25 0.11 -3.79
C PRO A 138 -8.90 -0.86 -2.80
N ILE A 139 -10.05 -1.42 -3.15
CA ILE A 139 -10.74 -2.44 -2.36
C ILE A 139 -10.06 -3.81 -2.50
N SER A 140 -10.35 -4.72 -1.56
CA SER A 140 -9.80 -6.08 -1.49
C SER A 140 -10.02 -6.89 -2.77
N ALA A 141 -11.10 -6.64 -3.50
CA ALA A 141 -11.36 -7.25 -4.81
C ALA A 141 -10.27 -6.91 -5.83
N THR A 142 -9.81 -5.66 -5.87
CA THR A 142 -8.70 -5.25 -6.75
C THR A 142 -7.42 -6.01 -6.41
N TYR A 143 -7.10 -6.14 -5.13
CA TYR A 143 -5.95 -6.93 -4.69
C TYR A 143 -6.07 -8.40 -5.10
N LYS A 144 -7.23 -9.03 -4.88
CA LYS A 144 -7.49 -10.42 -5.28
C LYS A 144 -7.26 -10.64 -6.78
N ASN A 145 -7.66 -9.71 -7.63
CA ASN A 145 -7.47 -9.82 -9.08
C ASN A 145 -5.99 -9.85 -9.49
N HIS A 146 -5.10 -9.15 -8.78
CA HIS A 146 -3.68 -9.11 -9.11
C HIS A 146 -2.86 -10.18 -8.37
N PHE A 147 -3.22 -10.52 -7.14
CA PHE A 147 -2.44 -11.44 -6.28
C PHE A 147 -3.06 -12.83 -6.12
N SER A 148 -4.15 -13.11 -6.83
CA SER A 148 -4.98 -14.32 -6.75
C SER A 148 -5.74 -14.51 -5.44
N SER A 149 -5.22 -14.05 -4.30
CA SER A 149 -5.91 -14.12 -3.00
C SER A 149 -5.58 -12.94 -2.09
N TRP A 150 -6.52 -12.60 -1.22
CA TRP A 150 -6.31 -11.58 -0.18
C TRP A 150 -5.29 -12.03 0.86
N SER A 151 -5.32 -13.31 1.26
CA SER A 151 -4.38 -13.87 2.23
C SER A 151 -2.93 -13.71 1.80
N LYS A 152 -2.62 -13.88 0.50
CA LYS A 152 -1.27 -13.64 -0.05
C LYS A 152 -0.83 -12.19 0.13
N VAL A 153 -1.75 -11.23 -0.03
CA VAL A 153 -1.45 -9.79 0.15
C VAL A 153 -1.13 -9.50 1.60
N VAL A 154 -1.95 -10.02 2.53
CA VAL A 154 -1.70 -9.86 3.97
C VAL A 154 -0.37 -10.48 4.38
N GLU A 155 -0.05 -11.66 3.87
CA GLU A 155 1.25 -12.33 4.12
C GLU A 155 2.42 -11.51 3.56
N MET A 156 2.32 -11.02 2.32
CA MET A 156 3.37 -10.19 1.71
C MET A 156 3.61 -8.88 2.46
N VAL A 157 2.56 -8.28 3.03
CA VAL A 157 2.66 -6.98 3.72
C VAL A 157 3.06 -7.12 5.18
N THR A 158 2.54 -8.12 5.88
CA THR A 158 2.70 -8.26 7.34
C THR A 158 3.67 -9.36 7.76
N GLY A 159 4.06 -10.25 6.83
CA GLY A 159 4.81 -11.47 7.13
C GLY A 159 4.01 -12.54 7.89
N LYS A 160 2.74 -12.27 8.24
CA LYS A 160 1.89 -13.20 8.98
C LYS A 160 1.16 -14.12 8.02
N LYS A 161 1.34 -15.42 8.19
CA LYS A 161 0.49 -16.41 7.51
C LYS A 161 -0.93 -16.28 8.03
N VAL A 162 -1.85 -15.95 7.13
CA VAL A 162 -3.27 -16.00 7.42
C VAL A 162 -3.70 -17.44 7.29
N GLU A 163 -3.90 -18.13 8.41
CA GLU A 163 -4.47 -19.46 8.38
C GLU A 163 -5.92 -19.37 7.90
N GLU A 164 -6.19 -19.98 6.75
CA GLU A 164 -7.57 -20.24 6.35
C GLU A 164 -8.16 -21.23 7.34
N LYS A 165 -9.07 -20.76 8.21
CA LYS A 165 -9.88 -21.67 9.02
C LYS A 165 -10.73 -22.51 8.08
N ARG A 166 -10.27 -23.72 7.80
CA ARG A 166 -11.04 -24.74 7.10
C ARG A 166 -11.70 -25.59 8.18
N TYR A 167 -13.02 -25.52 8.24
CA TYR A 167 -13.76 -26.46 9.06
C TYR A 167 -13.69 -27.83 8.40
N THR A 168 -13.22 -28.82 9.15
CA THR A 168 -13.37 -30.24 8.80
C THR A 168 -14.84 -30.64 8.81
N LYS A 169 -15.16 -31.75 8.14
CA LYS A 169 -16.52 -32.28 8.13
C LYS A 169 -16.98 -32.58 9.56
N GLU A 170 -16.09 -33.11 10.38
CA GLU A 170 -16.32 -33.50 11.77
C GLU A 170 -16.58 -32.28 12.65
N GLU A 171 -15.81 -31.19 12.48
CA GLU A 171 -16.06 -29.92 13.16
C GLU A 171 -17.39 -29.31 12.73
N LEU A 172 -17.71 -29.34 11.44
CA LEU A 172 -19.01 -28.89 10.94
C LEU A 172 -20.15 -29.72 11.55
N LEU A 173 -20.02 -31.05 11.59
CA LEU A 173 -21.01 -31.93 12.21
C LEU A 173 -21.13 -31.68 13.72
N SER A 174 -20.02 -31.41 14.41
CA SER A 174 -20.03 -31.04 15.83
C SER A 174 -20.81 -29.74 16.04
N ILE A 175 -20.48 -28.68 15.29
CA ILE A 175 -21.18 -27.37 15.35
C ILE A 175 -22.67 -27.54 15.02
N LEU A 176 -22.99 -28.33 13.99
CA LEU A 176 -24.38 -28.59 13.57
C LEU A 176 -25.15 -29.40 14.61
N SER A 177 -24.50 -30.33 15.30
CA SER A 177 -25.14 -31.15 16.34
C SER A 177 -25.42 -30.34 17.61
N GLU A 178 -24.49 -29.47 18.03
CA GLU A 178 -24.68 -28.52 19.13
C GLU A 178 -25.85 -27.55 18.86
N HIS A 179 -26.03 -27.17 17.60
CA HIS A 179 -27.06 -26.22 17.18
C HIS A 179 -28.26 -26.85 16.47
N LYS A 180 -28.47 -28.16 16.63
CA LYS A 180 -29.51 -28.92 15.92
C LYS A 180 -30.92 -28.37 16.13
N ALA A 181 -31.20 -27.83 17.32
CA ALA A 181 -32.48 -27.19 17.66
C ALA A 181 -32.79 -25.93 16.81
N TYR A 182 -31.79 -25.35 16.15
CA TYR A 182 -31.93 -24.17 15.29
C TYR A 182 -32.01 -24.51 13.80
N LEU A 183 -31.82 -25.78 13.44
CA LEU A 183 -31.87 -26.29 12.06
C LEU A 183 -33.25 -26.83 11.66
N ILE A 184 -34.29 -26.55 12.46
CA ILE A 184 -35.65 -27.09 12.27
C ILE A 184 -36.31 -26.51 11.02
N THR A 185 -36.20 -25.19 10.81
CA THR A 185 -36.63 -24.51 9.60
C THR A 185 -35.63 -23.44 9.16
N GLN A 186 -35.65 -23.10 7.87
CA GLN A 186 -34.84 -22.01 7.32
C GLN A 186 -35.13 -20.66 8.02
N GLU A 187 -36.36 -20.43 8.47
CA GLU A 187 -36.75 -19.24 9.23
C GLU A 187 -36.13 -19.21 10.63
N THR A 188 -36.13 -20.34 11.36
CA THR A 188 -35.42 -20.43 12.65
C THR A 188 -33.92 -20.19 12.51
N TRP A 189 -33.30 -20.75 11.47
CA TRP A 189 -31.89 -20.50 11.16
C TRP A 189 -31.62 -19.02 10.86
N THR A 190 -32.49 -18.38 10.09
CA THR A 190 -32.36 -16.97 9.72
C THR A 190 -32.47 -16.05 10.94
N ARG A 191 -33.41 -16.33 11.86
CA ARG A 191 -33.56 -15.58 13.11
C ARG A 191 -32.32 -15.70 14.01
N VAL A 192 -31.79 -16.91 14.16
CA VAL A 192 -30.60 -17.17 14.99
C VAL A 192 -29.36 -16.51 14.38
N ARG A 193 -29.21 -16.56 13.06
CA ARG A 193 -28.11 -15.85 12.36
C ARG A 193 -28.17 -14.34 12.56
N GLN A 194 -29.37 -13.76 12.52
CA GLN A 194 -29.58 -12.33 12.75
C GLN A 194 -29.33 -11.93 14.21
N SER A 195 -29.70 -12.77 15.19
CA SER A 195 -29.44 -12.49 16.60
C SER A 195 -27.94 -12.61 16.94
N LEU A 196 -27.25 -13.64 16.44
CA LEU A 196 -25.80 -13.82 16.61
C LEU A 196 -24.99 -12.75 15.86
N GLY A 197 -25.45 -12.33 14.67
CA GLY A 197 -24.86 -11.22 13.93
C GLY A 197 -24.93 -9.88 14.67
N LYS A 198 -25.97 -9.65 15.48
CA LYS A 198 -26.12 -8.47 16.33
C LYS A 198 -25.28 -8.53 17.62
N GLN A 199 -25.12 -9.72 18.21
CA GLN A 199 -24.27 -9.91 19.40
C GLN A 199 -22.78 -9.75 19.11
N ASN A 200 -22.30 -10.18 17.94
CA ASN A 200 -20.91 -9.98 17.53
C ASN A 200 -20.56 -8.53 17.18
N ALA A 201 -21.54 -7.67 16.94
CA ALA A 201 -21.34 -6.22 16.79
C ALA A 201 -21.20 -5.48 18.14
N SER A 202 -21.51 -6.14 19.26
CA SER A 202 -21.54 -5.53 20.60
C SER A 202 -20.53 -6.12 21.59
N ARG A 203 -19.60 -6.98 21.16
CA ARG A 203 -18.57 -7.57 22.04
C ARG A 203 -17.34 -6.64 22.12
N PRO A 204 -16.96 -6.11 23.30
CA PRO A 204 -15.69 -5.41 23.47
C PRO A 204 -14.54 -6.39 23.25
N LEU A 205 -13.47 -5.94 22.61
CA LEU A 205 -12.20 -6.65 22.48
C LEU A 205 -11.57 -6.86 23.87
N ILE A 206 -11.85 -8.00 24.49
CA ILE A 206 -11.13 -8.42 25.71
C ILE A 206 -9.79 -9.00 25.25
N GLN A 207 -8.72 -8.22 25.44
CA GLN A 207 -7.35 -8.71 25.49
C GLN A 207 -7.25 -9.76 26.59
N LYS A 208 -6.96 -11.02 26.23
CA LYS A 208 -6.55 -12.01 27.22
C LYS A 208 -5.11 -11.70 27.63
N GLY A 209 -4.98 -11.09 28.81
CA GLY A 209 -3.74 -11.03 29.56
C GLY A 209 -3.28 -12.43 29.94
N SER A 210 -1.98 -12.67 29.79
CA SER A 210 -1.27 -13.83 30.31
C SER A 210 -1.03 -13.66 31.80
N GLU A 211 -1.76 -14.40 32.63
CA GLU A 211 -1.41 -14.60 34.04
C GLU A 211 -0.52 -15.84 34.16
N ALA A 212 0.72 -15.61 34.57
CA ALA A 212 1.60 -16.60 35.17
C ALA A 212 1.62 -16.38 36.69
N PHE A 213 2.16 -17.38 37.41
CA PHE A 213 2.33 -17.48 38.89
C PHE A 213 1.08 -17.99 39.63
N GLY A 214 1.14 -18.98 40.51
CA GLY A 214 2.24 -19.80 41.02
C GLY A 214 1.64 -20.69 42.12
N HIS A 215 1.71 -22.01 41.97
CA HIS A 215 1.21 -22.94 42.98
C HIS A 215 2.21 -23.03 44.15
N THR A 216 1.77 -22.59 45.32
CA THR A 216 2.37 -22.92 46.61
C THR A 216 1.52 -24.00 47.29
N SER A 217 2.18 -25.07 47.71
CA SER A 217 1.81 -26.06 48.75
C SER A 217 3.10 -26.86 49.01
N GLY A 218 3.63 -27.04 50.22
CA GLY A 218 3.04 -26.95 51.54
C GLY A 218 3.26 -28.28 52.28
N VAL A 219 4.39 -28.39 52.97
CA VAL A 219 4.66 -29.15 54.22
C VAL A 219 4.59 -30.68 54.20
N TYR A 220 5.70 -31.34 54.58
CA TYR A 220 5.66 -32.43 55.57
C TYR A 220 6.93 -32.45 56.44
N LEU A 221 6.69 -32.64 57.73
CA LEU A 221 7.63 -32.67 58.86
C LEU A 221 8.56 -33.89 58.84
N GLY A 222 9.78 -33.71 59.32
CA GLY A 222 10.68 -34.79 59.75
C GLY A 222 11.67 -34.26 60.77
N ALA A 223 11.48 -34.63 62.04
CA ALA A 223 12.27 -34.23 63.19
C ALA A 223 13.34 -35.29 63.54
N ARG A 224 14.35 -34.84 64.33
CA ARG A 224 15.28 -35.59 65.20
C ARG A 224 16.46 -36.31 64.52
N VAL A 225 17.66 -36.45 65.09
CA VAL A 225 18.29 -36.04 66.37
C VAL A 225 19.81 -36.15 66.18
N ASP A 226 20.54 -35.39 66.99
CA ASP A 226 22.00 -35.30 67.13
C ASP A 226 22.75 -36.65 67.23
N ALA A 227 23.96 -36.68 66.68
CA ALA A 227 25.23 -36.98 67.38
C ALA A 227 26.42 -36.73 66.44
#